data_AF-A0A087SX19-F1
#
_entry.id   AF-A0A087SX19-F1
#
_cell.length_a   1.000
_cell.length_b   1.000
_cell.length_c   1.000
_cell.angle_alpha   90.00
_cell.angle_beta   90.00
_cell.angle_gamma   90.00
#
_symmetry.space_group_name_H-M   'P 1'
#
loop_
_entity.id
_entity.type
_entity.pdbx_description
1 polymer ?
#
loop_
_entity_poly.entity_id
_entity_poly.type
_entity_poly.pdbx_seq_one_letter_code
_entity_poly.pdbx_strand_id
1 'polypeptide(L)'
;MQAAAATVKKDEKSEAMCKELKNTLLQFEAERRKNAETMNSICRIYDEIEEDPRKAILQTHKLSSKHDKARKDIEREINLVKKALELIQEQHKYQYLTVASKKGEKSMRAKGKAALMSQILQNGISLPLWIGKSTELPPPLCGAIPADPDYVAKIGDMVAALATVSPENENSENEENENNWILAEVTGYDEIKQEYKVDDIDK
;
A
#
# COMPACT_ATOMS: atom_id res chain seq x y z
N MET A 1 -31.82 -2.08 5.64
CA MET A 1 -31.70 -0.95 4.68
C MET A 1 -30.40 -0.12 4.85
N GLN A 2 -29.85 0.09 6.06
CA GLN A 2 -28.61 0.85 6.25
C GLN A 2 -27.34 0.19 5.67
N ALA A 3 -27.19 -1.13 5.77
CA ALA A 3 -26.01 -1.83 5.24
C ALA A 3 -25.87 -1.75 3.71
N ALA A 4 -26.99 -1.83 2.98
CA ALA A 4 -27.01 -1.70 1.53
C ALA A 4 -26.63 -0.28 1.06
N ALA A 5 -27.10 0.76 1.78
CA ALA A 5 -26.72 2.13 1.52
C ALA A 5 -25.24 2.41 1.82
N ALA A 6 -24.67 1.73 2.83
CA ALA A 6 -23.25 1.83 3.16
C ALA A 6 -22.36 1.13 2.12
N THR A 7 -22.77 -0.01 1.56
CA THR A 7 -22.06 -0.68 0.46
C THR A 7 -22.15 0.08 -0.87
N VAL A 8 -23.30 0.67 -1.19
CA VAL A 8 -23.47 1.48 -2.42
C VAL A 8 -22.61 2.76 -2.37
N LYS A 9 -22.61 3.47 -1.24
CA LYS A 9 -21.70 4.62 -1.01
C LYS A 9 -20.22 4.22 -1.03
N LYS A 10 -19.92 2.94 -0.76
CA LYS A 10 -18.55 2.40 -0.73
C LYS A 10 -17.98 2.27 -2.15
N ASP A 11 -18.79 1.72 -3.05
CA ASP A 11 -18.43 1.54 -4.45
C ASP A 11 -18.36 2.90 -5.17
N GLU A 12 -19.23 3.85 -4.84
CA GLU A 12 -19.18 5.23 -5.34
C GLU A 12 -17.87 5.96 -4.99
N LYS A 13 -17.37 5.82 -3.76
CA LYS A 13 -16.10 6.44 -3.36
C LYS A 13 -14.91 5.84 -4.12
N SER A 14 -14.87 4.51 -4.25
CA SER A 14 -13.81 3.84 -5.01
C SER A 14 -13.84 4.24 -6.49
N GLU A 15 -15.03 4.37 -7.09
CA GLU A 15 -15.19 4.79 -8.48
C GLU A 15 -14.75 6.25 -8.69
N ALA A 16 -15.08 7.14 -7.75
CA ALA A 16 -14.65 8.53 -7.77
C ALA A 16 -13.12 8.66 -7.73
N MET A 17 -12.45 7.89 -6.88
CA MET A 17 -10.97 7.86 -6.80
C MET A 17 -10.33 7.35 -8.09
N CYS A 18 -10.88 6.28 -8.69
CA CYS A 18 -10.43 5.79 -10.01
C CYS A 18 -10.58 6.87 -11.10
N LYS A 19 -11.68 7.63 -11.09
CA LYS A 19 -11.90 8.75 -12.04
C LYS A 19 -10.89 9.86 -11.81
N GLU A 20 -10.60 10.23 -10.56
CA GLU A 20 -9.60 11.25 -10.25
C GLU A 20 -8.18 10.81 -10.64
N LEU A 21 -7.83 9.55 -10.40
CA LEU A 21 -6.55 8.98 -10.83
C LEU A 21 -6.40 9.05 -12.35
N LYS A 22 -7.44 8.62 -13.09
CA LYS A 22 -7.45 8.71 -14.56
C LYS A 22 -7.25 10.15 -15.04
N ASN A 23 -7.95 11.11 -14.45
CA ASN A 23 -7.82 12.52 -14.82
C ASN A 23 -6.41 13.05 -14.53
N THR A 24 -5.82 12.68 -13.39
CA THR A 24 -4.45 13.05 -13.01
C THR A 24 -3.42 12.47 -13.99
N LEU A 25 -3.60 11.22 -14.43
CA LEU A 25 -2.73 10.59 -15.43
C LEU A 25 -2.83 11.26 -16.81
N LEU A 26 -4.05 11.62 -17.24
CA LEU A 26 -4.24 12.35 -18.50
C LEU A 26 -3.59 13.74 -18.44
N GLN A 27 -3.68 14.44 -17.30
CA GLN A 27 -3.00 15.71 -17.08
C GLN A 27 -1.47 15.55 -17.11
N PHE A 28 -0.95 14.51 -16.48
CA PHE A 28 0.47 14.18 -16.51
C PHE A 28 0.95 13.92 -17.94
N GLU A 29 0.20 13.14 -18.72
CA GLU A 29 0.55 12.86 -20.12
C GLU A 29 0.56 14.15 -20.97
N ALA A 30 -0.41 15.04 -20.76
CA ALA A 30 -0.45 16.34 -21.44
C ALA A 30 0.74 17.24 -21.09
N GLU A 31 1.09 17.35 -19.80
CA GLU A 31 2.27 18.12 -19.38
C GLU A 31 3.57 17.50 -19.89
N ARG A 32 3.68 16.17 -19.92
CA ARG A 32 4.83 15.46 -20.50
C ARG A 32 5.02 15.75 -21.98
N ARG A 33 3.94 15.80 -22.78
CA ARG A 33 4.02 16.19 -24.20
C ARG A 33 4.50 17.64 -24.36
N LYS A 34 3.99 18.55 -23.54
CA LYS A 34 4.39 19.96 -23.54
C LYS A 34 5.85 20.16 -23.09
N ASN A 35 6.32 19.39 -22.12
CA ASN A 35 7.72 19.41 -21.71
C ASN A 35 8.63 18.89 -22.84
N ALA A 36 8.22 17.83 -23.55
CA ALA A 36 8.96 17.35 -24.72
C ALA A 36 9.11 18.43 -25.81
N GLU A 37 8.08 19.24 -26.06
CA GLU A 37 8.18 20.40 -26.98
C GLU A 37 9.17 21.47 -26.48
N THR A 38 9.17 21.74 -25.17
CA THR A 38 10.11 22.67 -24.54
C THR A 38 11.55 22.14 -24.66
N MET A 39 11.78 20.85 -24.43
CA MET A 39 13.08 20.20 -24.61
C MET A 39 13.54 20.22 -26.08
N ASN A 40 12.66 19.89 -27.03
CA ASN A 40 12.97 19.99 -28.46
C ASN A 40 13.34 21.42 -28.86
N SER A 41 12.71 22.43 -28.27
CA SER A 41 13.06 23.84 -28.49
C SER A 41 14.45 24.18 -27.95
N ILE A 42 14.85 23.60 -26.82
CA ILE A 42 16.18 23.78 -26.22
C ILE A 42 17.24 23.13 -27.11
N CYS A 43 17.00 21.89 -27.56
CA CYS A 43 17.92 21.18 -28.46
C CYS A 43 18.16 21.98 -29.75
N ARG A 44 17.11 22.48 -30.40
CA ARG A 44 17.25 23.32 -31.60
C ARG A 44 18.11 24.56 -31.38
N ILE A 45 18.02 25.20 -30.20
CA ILE A 45 18.86 26.35 -29.87
C ILE A 45 20.32 25.92 -29.73
N TYR A 46 20.59 24.75 -29.14
CA TYR A 46 21.95 24.20 -29.08
C TYR A 46 22.48 23.85 -30.47
N ASP A 47 21.68 23.24 -31.35
CA ASP A 47 22.06 22.93 -32.73
C ASP A 47 22.41 24.23 -33.50
N GLU A 48 21.60 25.29 -33.36
CA GLU A 48 21.87 26.60 -33.97
C GLU A 48 23.16 27.26 -33.46
N ILE A 49 23.51 27.03 -32.19
CA ILE A 49 24.75 27.53 -31.57
C ILE A 49 25.96 26.70 -32.03
N GLU A 50 25.79 25.40 -32.26
CA GLU A 50 26.82 24.52 -32.80
C GLU A 50 27.18 24.92 -34.24
N GLU A 51 26.18 25.25 -35.06
CA GLU A 51 26.39 25.73 -36.43
C GLU A 51 27.03 27.13 -36.50
N ASP A 52 26.67 28.04 -35.58
CA ASP A 52 27.23 29.40 -35.51
C ASP A 52 27.49 29.82 -34.05
N PRO A 53 28.73 29.67 -33.55
CA PRO A 53 29.10 29.98 -32.17
C PRO A 53 28.86 31.44 -31.77
N ARG A 54 28.77 32.38 -32.73
CA ARG A 54 28.51 33.80 -32.44
C ARG A 54 27.08 34.02 -31.92
N LYS A 55 26.15 33.11 -32.22
CA LYS A 55 24.76 33.16 -31.73
C LYS A 55 24.67 32.84 -30.24
N ALA A 56 25.66 32.16 -29.65
CA ALA A 56 25.66 31.81 -28.24
C ALA A 56 25.39 33.01 -27.33
N ILE A 57 26.09 34.13 -27.57
CA ILE A 57 25.99 35.36 -26.77
C ILE A 57 24.58 35.97 -26.89
N LEU A 58 24.02 35.99 -28.10
CA LEU A 58 22.69 36.55 -28.40
C LEU A 58 21.55 35.69 -27.83
N GLN A 59 21.75 34.38 -27.74
CA GLN A 59 20.72 33.44 -27.30
C GLN A 59 20.76 33.10 -25.80
N THR A 60 21.79 33.54 -25.06
CA THR A 60 21.96 33.27 -23.61
C THR A 60 20.70 33.52 -22.78
N HIS A 61 20.09 34.71 -22.89
CA HIS A 61 18.88 35.05 -22.16
C HIS A 61 17.68 34.17 -22.54
N LYS A 62 17.52 33.88 -23.84
CA LYS A 62 16.46 33.01 -24.36
C LYS A 62 16.63 31.58 -23.85
N LEU A 63 17.86 31.08 -23.81
CA LEU A 63 18.21 29.75 -23.30
C LEU A 63 17.95 29.64 -21.79
N SER A 64 18.34 30.64 -21.00
CA SER A 64 18.02 30.71 -19.56
C SER A 64 16.52 30.63 -19.32
N SER A 65 15.73 31.43 -20.04
CA SER A 65 14.27 31.41 -19.92
C SER A 65 13.65 30.06 -20.31
N LYS A 66 14.20 29.37 -21.31
CA LYS A 66 13.76 28.02 -21.70
C LYS A 66 14.10 26.97 -20.65
N HIS A 67 15.28 27.03 -20.05
CA HIS A 67 15.68 26.14 -18.94
C HIS A 67 14.81 26.36 -17.70
N ASP A 68 14.53 27.61 -17.35
CA ASP A 68 13.60 27.92 -16.25
C ASP A 68 12.19 27.37 -16.52
N LYS A 69 11.73 27.45 -17.77
CA LYS A 69 10.46 26.86 -18.19
C LYS A 69 10.50 25.32 -18.07
N ALA A 70 11.54 24.67 -18.60
CA ALA A 70 11.70 23.22 -18.52
C ALA A 70 11.74 22.73 -17.06
N ARG A 71 12.45 23.45 -16.18
CA ARG A 71 12.46 23.16 -14.74
C ARG A 71 11.06 23.21 -14.14
N LYS A 72 10.30 24.28 -14.41
CA LYS A 72 8.92 24.42 -13.92
C LYS A 72 7.98 23.35 -14.49
N ASP A 73 8.17 22.95 -15.74
CA ASP A 73 7.39 21.89 -16.38
C ASP A 73 7.70 20.52 -15.72
N ILE A 74 8.98 20.22 -15.44
CA ILE A 74 9.40 19.02 -14.67
C ILE A 74 8.84 19.03 -13.24
N GLU A 75 8.89 20.17 -12.54
CA GLU A 75 8.32 20.30 -11.19
C GLU A 75 6.81 20.01 -11.18
N ARG A 76 6.08 20.45 -12.21
CA ARG A 76 4.65 20.11 -12.39
C ARG A 76 4.44 18.62 -12.65
N GLU A 77 5.24 18.01 -13.52
CA GLU A 77 5.19 16.57 -13.78
C GLU A 77 5.41 15.75 -12.49
N ILE A 78 6.44 16.11 -11.70
CA ILE A 78 6.74 15.47 -10.42
C ILE A 78 5.54 15.56 -9.46
N ASN A 79 4.91 16.73 -9.36
CA ASN A 79 3.75 16.93 -8.49
C ASN A 79 2.54 16.09 -8.92
N LEU A 80 2.30 15.96 -10.23
CA LEU A 80 1.22 15.10 -10.75
C LEU A 80 1.48 13.62 -10.47
N VAL A 81 2.73 13.16 -10.62
CA VAL A 81 3.12 11.78 -10.28
C VAL A 81 2.95 11.51 -8.78
N LYS A 82 3.38 12.44 -7.92
CA LYS A 82 3.17 12.33 -6.47
C LYS A 82 1.69 12.24 -6.11
N LYS A 83 0.85 13.10 -6.71
CA LYS A 83 -0.60 13.05 -6.51
C LYS A 83 -1.19 11.71 -6.97
N ALA A 84 -0.75 11.18 -8.11
CA ALA A 84 -1.22 9.88 -8.60
C ALA A 84 -0.83 8.74 -7.65
N LEU A 85 0.38 8.77 -7.08
CA LEU A 85 0.83 7.81 -6.07
C LEU A 85 -0.02 7.89 -4.79
N GLU A 86 -0.31 9.09 -4.30
CA GLU A 86 -1.18 9.29 -3.14
C GLU A 86 -2.59 8.71 -3.36
N LEU A 87 -3.18 8.92 -4.54
CA LEU A 87 -4.48 8.36 -4.90
C LEU A 87 -4.46 6.82 -4.93
N ILE A 88 -3.41 6.21 -5.47
CA ILE A 88 -3.23 4.74 -5.47
C ILE A 88 -3.11 4.23 -4.03
N GLN A 89 -2.34 4.91 -3.18
CA GLN A 89 -2.20 4.55 -1.76
C GLN A 89 -3.52 4.64 -1.02
N GLU A 90 -4.29 5.72 -1.21
CA GLU A 90 -5.60 5.86 -0.59
C GLU A 90 -6.52 4.72 -1.06
N GLN A 91 -6.45 4.33 -2.33
CA GLN A 91 -7.25 3.24 -2.87
C GLN A 91 -6.89 1.89 -2.26
N HIS A 92 -5.59 1.58 -2.15
CA HIS A 92 -5.14 0.35 -1.48
C HIS A 92 -5.52 0.34 0.00
N LYS A 93 -5.34 1.47 0.70
CA LYS A 93 -5.78 1.63 2.10
C LYS A 93 -7.29 1.41 2.23
N TYR A 94 -8.06 1.95 1.30
CA TYR A 94 -9.51 1.79 1.28
C TYR A 94 -9.92 0.33 1.06
N GLN A 95 -9.27 -0.37 0.12
CA GLN A 95 -9.49 -1.80 -0.12
C GLN A 95 -9.13 -2.64 1.11
N TYR A 96 -7.98 -2.37 1.73
CA TYR A 96 -7.57 -3.01 2.97
C TYR A 96 -8.60 -2.84 4.08
N LEU A 97 -9.01 -1.59 4.37
CA LEU A 97 -10.04 -1.30 5.37
C LEU A 97 -11.37 -1.95 5.01
N THR A 98 -11.68 -2.10 3.73
CA THR A 98 -12.90 -2.77 3.28
C THR A 98 -12.90 -4.26 3.57
N VAL A 99 -11.77 -4.93 3.32
CA VAL A 99 -11.57 -6.34 3.63
C VAL A 99 -11.54 -6.54 5.15
N ALA A 100 -10.81 -5.68 5.87
CA ALA A 100 -10.71 -5.71 7.33
C ALA A 100 -12.05 -5.44 8.04
N SER A 101 -12.89 -4.50 7.57
CA SER A 101 -14.21 -4.26 8.17
C SER A 101 -15.19 -5.41 7.94
N LYS A 102 -15.08 -6.12 6.81
CA LYS A 102 -15.90 -7.33 6.54
C LYS A 102 -15.50 -8.52 7.44
N LYS A 103 -14.33 -8.46 8.07
CA LYS A 103 -13.81 -9.46 9.01
C LYS A 103 -14.59 -9.46 10.34
N GLY A 104 -14.96 -8.29 10.86
CA GLY A 104 -15.66 -8.16 12.15
C GLY A 104 -17.14 -8.58 12.14
N GLU A 105 -17.80 -8.64 10.97
CA GLU A 105 -19.24 -8.96 10.86
C GLU A 105 -19.54 -10.44 10.55
N LYS A 106 -18.54 -11.22 10.12
CA LYS A 106 -18.73 -12.63 9.75
C LYS A 106 -17.58 -13.46 10.31
N SER A 107 -17.84 -13.99 11.51
CA SER A 107 -17.21 -15.18 12.08
C SER A 107 -16.58 -16.08 11.01
N MET A 108 -15.26 -16.30 11.08
CA MET A 108 -14.52 -17.22 10.21
C MET A 108 -15.04 -18.67 10.30
N ARG A 109 -15.91 -18.95 11.29
CA ARG A 109 -16.38 -20.26 11.76
C ARG A 109 -17.32 -21.06 10.83
N ALA A 110 -17.53 -20.68 9.56
CA ALA A 110 -18.64 -21.28 8.78
C ALA A 110 -18.42 -21.52 7.29
N LYS A 111 -17.18 -21.41 6.78
CA LYS A 111 -16.93 -21.67 5.36
C LYS A 111 -15.77 -22.65 5.24
N GLY A 112 -16.04 -23.82 4.65
CA GLY A 112 -15.05 -24.89 4.53
C GLY A 112 -13.71 -24.43 3.94
N LYS A 113 -12.67 -25.21 4.18
CA LYS A 113 -11.24 -24.94 3.89
C LYS A 113 -10.93 -24.13 2.61
N ALA A 114 -11.62 -24.40 1.50
CA ALA A 114 -11.42 -23.66 0.23
C ALA A 114 -11.77 -22.16 0.31
N ALA A 115 -12.85 -21.83 1.03
CA ALA A 115 -13.27 -20.45 1.21
C ALA A 115 -12.34 -19.71 2.19
N LEU A 116 -11.91 -20.39 3.26
CA LEU A 116 -10.92 -19.85 4.20
C LEU A 116 -9.60 -19.51 3.49
N MET A 117 -9.06 -20.44 2.70
CA MET A 117 -7.85 -20.20 1.91
C MET A 117 -7.99 -19.03 0.94
N SER A 118 -9.15 -18.91 0.29
CA SER A 118 -9.43 -17.80 -0.62
C SER A 118 -9.47 -16.46 0.13
N GLN A 119 -9.99 -16.44 1.36
CA GLN A 119 -9.99 -15.25 2.21
C GLN A 119 -8.60 -14.88 2.72
N ILE A 120 -7.79 -15.86 3.15
CA ILE A 120 -6.39 -15.63 3.55
C ILE A 120 -5.61 -15.02 2.38
N LEU A 121 -5.76 -15.56 1.18
CA LEU A 121 -5.13 -15.03 -0.03
C LEU A 121 -5.57 -13.58 -0.29
N GLN A 122 -6.88 -13.30 -0.20
CA GLN A 122 -7.40 -11.94 -0.39
C GLN A 122 -6.87 -10.96 0.66
N ASN A 123 -6.76 -11.39 1.92
CA ASN A 123 -6.18 -10.57 3.00
C ASN A 123 -4.72 -10.24 2.70
N GLY A 124 -3.92 -11.22 2.30
CA GLY A 124 -2.51 -11.03 1.95
C GLY A 124 -2.30 -10.07 0.79
N ILE A 125 -3.09 -10.20 -0.29
CA ILE A 125 -3.02 -9.29 -1.45
C ILE A 125 -3.45 -7.87 -1.08
N SER A 126 -4.36 -7.72 -0.12
CA SER A 126 -4.87 -6.41 0.31
C SER A 126 -3.95 -5.65 1.26
N LEU A 127 -2.82 -6.23 1.70
CA LEU A 127 -1.90 -5.56 2.61
C LEU A 127 -1.33 -4.27 2.00
N PRO A 128 -1.36 -3.14 2.72
CA PRO A 128 -0.86 -1.88 2.19
C PRO A 128 0.66 -1.93 2.04
N LEU A 129 1.16 -1.40 0.92
CA LEU A 129 2.59 -1.21 0.71
C LEU A 129 3.09 -0.03 1.54
N TRP A 130 4.17 -0.24 2.31
CA TRP A 130 4.88 0.86 2.95
C TRP A 130 5.70 1.67 1.94
N ILE A 131 5.52 2.98 1.93
CA ILE A 131 6.27 3.92 1.09
C ILE A 131 6.81 5.03 2.01
N GLY A 132 8.04 4.88 2.48
CA GLY A 132 8.73 5.87 3.30
C GLY A 132 9.42 6.95 2.46
N LYS A 133 9.83 8.04 3.11
CA LYS A 133 10.74 9.02 2.48
C LYS A 133 12.16 8.48 2.40
N SER A 134 13.00 9.11 1.58
CA SER A 134 14.40 8.69 1.35
C SER A 134 15.27 8.56 2.60
N THR A 135 14.89 9.17 3.72
CA THR A 135 15.63 9.16 4.99
C THR A 135 14.91 8.40 6.11
N GLU A 136 13.72 7.85 5.84
CA GLU A 136 12.89 7.18 6.85
C GLU A 136 13.13 5.67 6.78
N LEU A 137 13.35 5.06 7.95
CA LEU A 137 13.43 3.61 8.07
C LEU A 137 12.00 3.01 8.04
N PRO A 138 11.83 1.79 7.53
CA PRO A 138 10.56 1.09 7.63
C PRO A 138 10.15 0.91 9.10
N PRO A 139 8.87 1.13 9.44
CA PRO A 139 8.41 1.02 10.81
C PRO A 139 8.36 -0.44 11.29
N PRO A 140 8.24 -0.67 12.60
CA PRO A 140 7.93 -1.99 13.17
C PRO A 140 6.75 -2.65 12.47
N LEU A 141 6.79 -3.98 12.33
CA LEU A 141 5.78 -4.81 11.63
C LEU A 141 5.70 -4.57 10.11
N CYS A 142 6.56 -3.73 9.53
CA CYS A 142 6.68 -3.59 8.08
C CYS A 142 7.51 -4.74 7.50
N GLY A 143 6.85 -5.73 6.90
CA GLY A 143 7.54 -6.86 6.26
C GLY A 143 8.32 -7.69 7.28
N ALA A 144 9.64 -7.72 7.16
CA ALA A 144 10.53 -8.46 8.05
C ALA A 144 11.02 -7.66 9.27
N ILE A 145 10.63 -6.39 9.41
CA ILE A 145 11.00 -5.57 10.56
C ILE A 145 10.23 -6.06 11.79
N PRO A 146 10.92 -6.42 12.90
CA PRO A 146 10.27 -6.97 14.08
C PRO A 146 9.34 -5.95 14.73
N ALA A 147 8.44 -6.46 15.58
CA ALA A 147 7.67 -5.61 16.47
C ALA A 147 8.58 -4.91 17.50
N ASP A 148 8.13 -3.78 18.03
CA ASP A 148 8.76 -3.21 19.21
C ASP A 148 8.61 -4.17 20.41
N PRO A 149 9.57 -4.20 21.36
CA PRO A 149 9.51 -5.12 22.50
C PRO A 149 8.25 -4.99 23.36
N ASP A 150 7.71 -3.77 23.44
CA ASP A 150 6.52 -3.44 24.23
C ASP A 150 5.23 -3.46 23.39
N TYR A 151 5.29 -4.01 22.17
CA TYR A 151 4.14 -4.06 21.28
C TYR A 151 3.08 -5.05 21.79
N VAL A 152 1.87 -4.53 21.97
CA VAL A 152 0.68 -5.34 22.27
C VAL A 152 -0.23 -5.38 21.04
N ALA A 153 -0.47 -6.59 20.52
CA ALA A 153 -1.35 -6.81 19.37
C ALA A 153 -2.80 -6.46 19.72
N LYS A 154 -3.52 -5.87 18.77
CA LYS A 154 -4.90 -5.42 18.97
C LYS A 154 -5.88 -6.56 18.72
N ILE A 155 -7.06 -6.43 19.32
CA ILE A 155 -8.19 -7.33 19.02
C ILE A 155 -8.48 -7.27 17.52
N GLY A 156 -8.53 -8.44 16.89
CA GLY A 156 -8.71 -8.61 15.46
C GLY A 156 -7.41 -8.73 14.64
N ASP A 157 -6.24 -8.56 15.25
CA ASP A 157 -4.97 -8.78 14.56
C ASP A 157 -4.77 -10.27 14.27
N MET A 158 -4.17 -10.57 13.10
CA MET A 158 -3.79 -11.92 12.73
C MET A 158 -2.36 -12.19 13.22
N VAL A 159 -2.17 -13.28 13.95
CA VAL A 159 -0.90 -13.64 14.56
C VAL A 159 -0.53 -15.09 14.28
N ALA A 160 0.77 -15.37 14.28
CA ALA A 160 1.25 -16.73 14.43
C ALA A 160 1.28 -17.05 15.93
N ALA A 161 0.50 -18.01 16.37
CA ALA A 161 0.45 -18.46 17.76
C ALA A 161 1.06 -19.86 17.87
N LEU A 162 1.93 -20.07 18.85
CA LEU A 162 2.49 -21.39 19.13
C LEU A 162 1.51 -22.15 20.04
N ALA A 163 0.82 -23.13 19.49
CA ALA A 163 -0.14 -23.95 20.22
C ALA A 163 0.45 -25.31 20.55
N THR A 164 0.26 -25.77 21.79
CA THR A 164 0.62 -27.12 22.21
C THR A 164 -0.55 -28.05 21.90
N VAL A 165 -0.33 -29.03 21.01
CA VAL A 165 -1.31 -30.07 20.74
C VAL A 165 -1.27 -31.07 21.89
N SER A 166 -2.35 -31.17 22.67
CA SER A 166 -2.44 -32.19 23.71
C SER A 166 -2.58 -33.57 23.05
N PRO A 167 -1.84 -34.60 23.50
CA PRO A 167 -1.97 -35.95 22.97
C PRO A 167 -3.27 -36.56 23.50
N GLU A 168 -4.40 -36.29 22.85
CA GLU A 168 -5.68 -36.93 23.16
C GLU A 168 -5.74 -38.39 22.68
N ASN A 169 -4.65 -38.93 22.15
CA ASN A 169 -4.52 -40.34 21.76
C ASN A 169 -3.37 -40.98 22.54
N GLU A 170 -3.71 -41.75 23.58
CA GLU A 170 -2.82 -42.45 24.52
C GLU A 170 -1.93 -43.56 23.88
N ASN A 171 -1.67 -43.55 22.57
CA ASN A 171 -0.97 -44.63 21.86
C ASN A 171 0.28 -44.20 21.06
N SER A 172 0.89 -43.06 21.37
CA SER A 172 2.16 -42.66 20.75
C SER A 172 3.21 -42.38 21.83
N GLU A 173 4.07 -43.36 22.09
CA GLU A 173 5.22 -43.31 23.02
C GLU A 173 6.35 -42.35 22.57
N ASN A 174 6.05 -41.35 21.75
CA ASN A 174 6.97 -40.28 21.37
C ASN A 174 6.51 -38.99 22.04
N GLU A 175 6.97 -38.79 23.28
CA GLU A 175 6.78 -37.60 24.11
C GLU A 175 7.61 -36.40 23.61
N GLU A 176 7.34 -35.93 22.39
CA GLU A 176 7.63 -34.56 22.05
C GLU A 176 6.29 -33.85 21.97
N ASN A 177 6.03 -32.93 22.90
CA ASN A 177 4.91 -32.01 22.79
C ASN A 177 5.06 -31.28 21.44
N GLU A 178 4.36 -31.75 20.41
CA GLU A 178 4.41 -31.19 19.07
C GLU A 178 3.75 -29.81 19.10
N ASN A 179 4.54 -28.82 19.48
CA ASN A 179 4.16 -27.42 19.40
C ASN A 179 4.05 -27.06 17.91
N ASN A 180 2.88 -26.56 17.51
CA ASN A 180 2.64 -26.16 16.13
C ASN A 180 2.30 -24.67 16.04
N TRP A 181 2.87 -23.99 15.05
CA TRP A 181 2.51 -22.60 14.75
C TRP A 181 1.21 -22.58 13.96
N ILE A 182 0.19 -21.96 14.54
CA ILE A 182 -1.12 -21.78 13.91
C ILE A 182 -1.34 -20.31 13.56
N LEU A 183 -2.12 -20.06 12.52
CA LEU A 183 -2.63 -18.74 12.22
C LEU A 183 -3.88 -18.50 13.09
N ALA A 184 -3.86 -17.44 13.90
CA ALA A 184 -4.93 -17.16 14.85
C ALA A 184 -5.30 -15.67 14.85
N GLU A 185 -6.50 -15.35 15.34
CA GLU A 185 -6.98 -13.99 15.54
C GLU A 185 -6.97 -13.63 17.03
N VAL A 186 -6.44 -12.45 17.37
CA VAL A 186 -6.43 -11.97 18.76
C VAL A 186 -7.84 -11.56 19.18
N THR A 187 -8.37 -12.17 20.25
CA THR A 187 -9.68 -11.84 20.83
C THR A 187 -9.56 -10.99 22.09
N GLY A 188 -8.40 -11.00 22.74
CA GLY A 188 -8.12 -10.16 23.90
C GLY A 188 -6.69 -10.31 24.40
N TYR A 189 -6.29 -9.40 25.28
CA TYR A 189 -5.00 -9.42 25.97
C TYR A 189 -5.23 -9.13 27.46
N ASP A 190 -4.65 -9.96 28.33
CA ASP A 190 -4.66 -9.75 29.77
C ASP A 190 -3.33 -9.10 30.18
N GLU A 191 -3.37 -7.81 30.52
CA GLU A 191 -2.17 -7.04 30.89
C GLU A 191 -1.52 -7.53 32.19
N ILE A 192 -2.29 -8.15 33.11
CA ILE A 192 -1.77 -8.59 34.41
C ILE A 192 -0.96 -9.87 34.23
N LYS A 193 -1.45 -10.79 33.40
CA LYS A 193 -0.79 -12.08 33.14
C LYS A 193 0.16 -12.05 31.95
N GLN A 194 0.09 -10.97 31.14
CA GLN A 194 0.76 -10.86 29.85
C GLN A 194 0.37 -12.01 28.89
N GLU A 195 -0.89 -12.44 28.95
CA GLU A 195 -1.42 -13.56 28.18
C GLU A 195 -2.36 -13.08 27.07
N TYR A 196 -2.20 -13.63 25.86
CA TYR A 196 -3.13 -13.40 24.76
C TYR A 196 -4.24 -14.45 24.75
N LYS A 197 -5.46 -14.00 24.47
CA LYS A 197 -6.56 -14.86 24.03
C LYS A 197 -6.61 -14.80 22.52
N VAL A 198 -6.51 -15.97 21.88
CA VAL A 198 -6.50 -16.10 20.43
C VAL A 198 -7.48 -17.18 20.00
N ASP A 199 -8.19 -16.94 18.90
CA ASP A 199 -9.07 -17.91 18.25
C ASP A 199 -8.38 -18.45 17.00
N ASP A 200 -8.32 -19.78 16.87
CA ASP A 200 -7.88 -20.46 15.64
C ASP A 200 -8.81 -20.11 14.49
N ILE A 201 -8.26 -19.80 13.31
CA ILE A 201 -9.04 -19.38 12.15
C ILE A 201 -9.75 -20.51 11.41
N ASP A 202 -9.35 -21.77 11.63
CA ASP A 202 -9.96 -22.95 11.00
C ASP A 202 -11.08 -23.57 11.85
N LYS A 203 -11.28 -23.12 13.10
CA LYS A 203 -12.34 -23.57 14.01
C LYS A 203 -13.55 -22.64 13.98
#